data_AF-A0A0K8Q4B6-F1
#
_entry.id   AF-A0A0K8Q4B6-F1
#
_cell.length_a   1.000
_cell.length_b   1.000
_cell.length_c   1.000
_cell.angle_alpha   90.00
_cell.angle_beta   90.00
_cell.angle_gamma   90.00
#
_symmetry.space_group_name_H-M   'P 1'
#
loop_
_entity.id
_entity.type
_entity.pdbx_description
1 polymer ?
#
loop_
_entity_poly.entity_id
_entity_poly.type
_entity_poly.pdbx_seq_one_letter_code
_entity_poly.pdbx_strand_id
1 'polypeptide(L)' 'MNAEDLEESLRRLAIVPVIEIEYADDAIPLGRTLVEAGLPIAEVTFRTDAAAEAIARMVENVPGLLVGA' A
#
# COMPACT_ATOMS: atom_id res chain seq x y z
N MET A 1 -11.14 -9.42 -2.52
CA MET A 1 -11.66 -8.48 -1.52
C MET A 1 -12.79 -7.71 -2.18
N ASN A 2 -13.97 -7.72 -1.59
CA ASN A 2 -15.10 -6.90 -2.04
C ASN A 2 -15.13 -5.57 -1.26
N ALA A 3 -16.14 -4.72 -1.50
CA ALA A 3 -16.25 -3.42 -0.83
C ALA A 3 -16.53 -3.53 0.69
N GLU A 4 -17.26 -4.55 1.11
CA GLU A 4 -17.58 -4.80 2.53
C GLU A 4 -16.32 -5.20 3.31
N ASP A 5 -15.52 -6.13 2.76
CA ASP A 5 -14.23 -6.54 3.31
C ASP A 5 -13.25 -5.36 3.47
N LEU A 6 -13.28 -4.42 2.51
CA LEU A 6 -12.47 -3.21 2.52
C LEU A 6 -12.92 -2.27 3.63
N GLU A 7 -14.23 -2.01 3.76
CA GLU A 7 -14.78 -1.14 4.81
C GLU A 7 -14.42 -1.66 6.21
N GLU A 8 -14.56 -2.97 6.44
CA GLU A 8 -14.16 -3.59 7.71
C GLU A 8 -12.67 -3.41 8.00
N SER A 9 -11.82 -3.56 6.98
CA SER A 9 -10.38 -3.36 7.12
C SER A 9 -10.02 -1.92 7.45
N LEU A 10 -10.65 -0.94 6.80
CA LEU A 10 -10.48 0.48 7.08
C LEU A 10 -10.92 0.83 8.51
N ARG A 11 -12.06 0.32 8.96
CA ARG A 11 -12.56 0.52 10.34
C ARG A 11 -11.60 -0.08 11.38
N ARG A 12 -11.03 -1.27 11.11
CA ARG A 12 -10.10 -1.94 12.00
C ARG A 12 -8.75 -1.22 12.10
N LEU A 13 -8.22 -0.73 10.97
CA LEU A 13 -6.89 -0.11 10.91
C LEU A 13 -6.91 1.37 11.33
N ALA A 14 -8.04 2.06 11.16
CA ALA A 14 -8.30 3.46 11.53
C ALA A 14 -7.39 4.53 10.88
N ILE A 15 -6.30 4.12 10.22
CA ILE A 15 -5.30 4.96 9.58
C ILE A 15 -4.94 4.35 8.22
N VAL A 16 -4.85 5.20 7.21
CA VAL A 16 -4.35 4.85 5.87
C VAL A 16 -3.15 5.75 5.55
N PRO A 17 -1.94 5.20 5.40
CA PRO A 17 -0.79 5.96 4.90
C PRO A 17 -1.03 6.36 3.44
N VAL A 18 -1.08 7.66 3.18
CA VAL A 18 -1.13 8.23 1.82
C VAL A 18 0.27 8.63 1.42
N ILE A 19 0.81 7.99 0.38
CA ILE A 19 2.24 7.96 0.10
C ILE A 19 2.51 8.52 -1.29
N GLU A 20 3.50 9.41 -1.38
CA GLU A 20 4.16 9.79 -2.62
C GLU A 20 5.48 9.01 -2.69
N ILE A 21 5.72 8.28 -3.78
CA ILE A 21 6.90 7.42 -3.93
C ILE A 21 7.73 7.93 -5.11
N GLU A 22 8.94 8.43 -4.86
CA GLU A 22 9.81 8.97 -5.90
C GLU A 22 10.56 7.88 -6.66
N TYR A 23 10.96 6.80 -5.97
CA TYR A 23 11.69 5.68 -6.55
C TYR A 23 10.92 4.37 -6.35
N ALA A 24 10.62 3.66 -7.44
CA ALA A 24 9.89 2.39 -7.38
C ALA A 24 10.64 1.28 -6.60
N ASP A 25 11.96 1.41 -6.44
CA ASP A 25 12.79 0.52 -5.62
C ASP A 25 12.44 0.60 -4.12
N ASP A 26 11.91 1.73 -3.65
CA ASP A 26 11.52 1.91 -2.24
C ASP A 26 10.20 1.20 -1.90
N ALA A 27 9.42 0.81 -2.92
CA ALA A 27 8.06 0.31 -2.75
C ALA A 27 7.99 -1.01 -1.97
N ILE A 28 8.88 -1.96 -2.26
CA ILE A 28 8.92 -3.27 -1.59
C ILE A 28 9.37 -3.15 -0.12
N PRO A 29 10.51 -2.50 0.21
CA PRO A 29 10.92 -2.37 1.62
C PRO A 29 9.91 -1.57 2.44
N LEU A 30 9.31 -0.51 1.89
CA LEU A 30 8.25 0.24 2.55
C LEU A 30 7.01 -0.62 2.83
N GLY A 31 6.53 -1.35 1.81
CA GLY A 31 5.37 -2.23 1.96
C GLY A 31 5.58 -3.32 3.02
N ARG A 32 6.76 -3.94 3.05
CA ARG A 32 7.11 -4.93 4.09
C ARG A 32 7.11 -4.32 5.48
N THR A 33 7.68 -3.12 5.61
CA THR A 33 7.70 -2.39 6.89
C THR A 33 6.28 -2.10 7.38
N LEU A 34 5.37 -1.69 6.49
CA LEU A 34 3.97 -1.46 6.83
C LEU A 34 3.28 -2.73 7.35
N VAL A 35 3.49 -3.87 6.69
CA VAL A 35 2.96 -5.16 7.14
C VAL A 35 3.54 -5.57 8.50
N GLU A 36 4.87 -5.48 8.67
CA GLU A 36 5.57 -5.82 9.92
C GLU A 36 5.14 -4.91 11.09
N ALA A 37 4.85 -3.63 10.82
CA ALA A 37 4.37 -2.67 11.80
C ALA A 37 2.88 -2.84 12.15
N GLY A 38 2.17 -3.81 11.56
CA GLY A 38 0.75 -4.02 11.80
C GLY A 38 -0.16 -3.02 11.08
N LEU A 39 0.35 -2.32 10.07
CA LEU A 39 -0.39 -1.42 9.19
C LEU A 39 -0.39 -1.93 7.74
N PRO A 40 -1.02 -3.09 7.44
CA PRO A 40 -1.00 -3.72 6.12
C PRO A 40 -1.89 -3.00 5.10
N ILE A 41 -1.82 -1.67 5.02
CA ILE A 41 -2.55 -0.84 4.05
C ILE A 41 -1.70 0.35 3.57
N ALA A 42 -1.82 0.72 2.30
CA ALA A 42 -1.21 1.93 1.73
C ALA A 42 -2.06 2.50 0.58
N GLU A 43 -2.10 3.82 0.45
CA GLU A 43 -2.64 4.53 -0.70
C GLU A 43 -1.49 5.27 -1.42
N VAL A 44 -1.13 4.84 -2.61
CA VAL A 44 -0.02 5.42 -3.39
C VAL A 44 -0.57 6.45 -4.35
N THR A 45 -0.21 7.71 -4.14
CA THR A 45 -0.68 8.82 -4.99
C THR A 45 0.01 8.81 -6.36
N PHE A 46 -0.73 9.13 -7.42
CA PHE A 46 -0.21 9.30 -8.78
C PHE A 46 0.43 10.68 -9.01
N ARG A 47 1.28 11.12 -8.07
CA ARG A 47 1.99 12.41 -8.15
C ARG A 47 3.40 12.29 -8.73
N THR A 48 3.90 11.06 -8.87
CA THR A 48 5.21 10.74 -9.45
C THR A 48 5.03 9.73 -10.57
N ASP A 49 5.98 9.71 -11.52
CA ASP A 49 6.00 8.73 -12.60
C ASP A 49 6.19 7.28 -12.08
N ALA A 50 6.75 7.14 -10.88
CA ALA A 50 7.01 5.84 -10.25
C ALA A 50 5.75 5.18 -9.63
N ALA A 51 4.62 5.89 -9.49
CA ALA A 51 3.46 5.41 -8.74
C ALA A 51 2.92 4.05 -9.23
N ALA A 52 2.69 3.92 -10.54
CA ALA A 52 2.15 2.69 -11.12
C ALA A 52 3.11 1.50 -10.95
N GLU A 53 4.41 1.71 -11.15
CA GLU A 53 5.42 0.68 -10.97
C GLU A 53 5.56 0.29 -9.49
N ALA A 54 5.54 1.26 -8.58
CA ALA A 54 5.58 1.03 -7.15
C ALA A 54 4.41 0.16 -6.68
N ILE A 55 3.19 0.47 -7.12
CA ILE A 55 1.99 -0.33 -6.82
C ILE A 55 2.13 -1.75 -7.37
N ALA A 56 2.55 -1.91 -8.63
CA ALA A 56 2.72 -3.23 -9.24
C ALA A 56 3.73 -4.09 -8.45
N ARG A 57 4.89 -3.51 -8.09
CA ARG A 57 5.91 -4.17 -7.28
C ARG A 57 5.41 -4.54 -5.89
N MET A 58 4.65 -3.66 -5.24
CA MET A 58 4.03 -3.94 -3.93
C MET A 58 3.06 -5.12 -4.02
N VAL A 59 2.16 -5.13 -5.00
CA VAL A 59 1.19 -6.22 -5.22
C VAL A 59 1.89 -7.56 -5.45
N GLU A 60 2.94 -7.58 -6.26
CA GLU A 60 3.67 -8.80 -6.60
C GLU A 60 4.54 -9.33 -5.44
N ASN A 61 5.18 -8.42 -4.68
CA ASN A 61 6.28 -8.80 -3.77
C ASN A 61 5.96 -8.66 -2.27
N VAL A 62 4.82 -8.08 -1.91
CA VAL A 62 4.44 -7.82 -0.51
C VAL A 62 3.08 -8.47 -0.23
N PRO A 63 3.02 -9.82 -0.11
CA PRO A 63 1.79 -10.50 0.20
C PRO A 63 1.23 -10.03 1.55
N GLY A 64 -0.07 -9.74 1.57
CA GLY A 64 -0.77 -9.25 2.76
C GLY A 64 -0.86 -7.73 2.88
N LEU A 65 -0.21 -6.97 2.00
CA LEU A 65 -0.43 -5.52 1.89
C LEU A 65 -1.67 -5.23 1.02
N LEU A 66 -2.60 -4.44 1.55
CA LEU A 66 -3.67 -3.83 0.77
C LEU A 66 -3.16 -2.50 0.18
N VAL A 67 -3.05 -2.40 -1.14
CA VAL A 67 -2.59 -1.17 -1.81
C VAL A 67 -3.66 -0.60 -2.74
N GLY A 68 -3.88 0.70 -2.64
CA GLY A 68 -4.77 1.49 -3.49
C GLY A 68 -4.06 2.71 -4.09
N ALA A 69 -4.81 3.53 -4.83
CA ALA A 69 -4.33 4.74 -5.49
C ALA A 69 -5.43 5.79 -5.66
#